data_AF-A0A3L8P5P4-F1
#
_entry.id   AF-A0A3L8P5P4-F1
#
_cell.length_a   1.000
_cell.length_b   1.000
_cell.length_c   1.000
_cell.angle_alpha   90.00
_cell.angle_beta   90.00
_cell.angle_gamma   90.00
#
_symmetry.space_group_name_H-M   'P 1'
#
loop_
_entity.id
_entity.type
_entity.pdbx_description
1 polymer ?
#
loop_
_entity_poly.entity_id
_entity_poly.type
_entity_poly.pdbx_seq_one_letter_code
_entity_poly.pdbx_strand_id
1 'polypeptide(L)'
;MLGVTDAEDVARRVRAVGIEVQAVTDYGWPGQIELALVDSVMSIRARYGTETSGVLGRVLRYRSVVERHPLDDLSEFSRLDPDWLQGLLGLQRSGGRLKSEVCLDVAGRLLDAGIAKASDVEVDSPAHKSAWTGTVGLGWVTWEYFTMLLGRTGVKADTMIIRFVSKAIGDGTLDPKRAHGAVIGAAELLGAQARDLDHAIWRQESGRAVRR
;
A
#
# COMPACT_ATOMS: atom_id res chain seq x y z
N MET A 1 14.25 25.00 -5.44
CA MET A 1 15.46 24.15 -5.38
C MET A 1 15.46 23.37 -4.06
N LEU A 2 14.40 22.56 -3.81
CA LEU A 2 14.07 21.98 -2.49
C LEU A 2 14.11 20.44 -2.48
N GLY A 3 14.61 19.77 -3.53
CA GLY A 3 14.48 18.31 -3.69
C GLY A 3 15.77 17.48 -3.56
N VAL A 4 16.94 18.06 -3.86
CA VAL A 4 18.21 17.30 -3.87
C VAL A 4 18.73 17.06 -2.46
N THR A 5 18.64 18.06 -1.59
CA THR A 5 19.11 17.97 -0.19
C THR A 5 18.34 16.95 0.63
N ASP A 6 17.02 16.88 0.46
CA ASP A 6 16.17 15.93 1.17
C ASP A 6 16.51 14.48 0.81
N ALA A 7 16.72 14.20 -0.49
CA ALA A 7 17.11 12.88 -0.97
C ALA A 7 18.50 12.46 -0.44
N GLU A 8 19.45 13.38 -0.41
CA GLU A 8 20.79 13.15 0.15
C GLU A 8 20.74 12.87 1.66
N ASP A 9 19.92 13.61 2.42
CA ASP A 9 19.76 13.40 3.86
C ASP A 9 19.10 12.04 4.16
N VAL A 10 18.08 11.66 3.38
CA VAL A 10 17.46 10.33 3.47
C VAL A 10 18.49 9.23 3.15
N ALA A 11 19.24 9.35 2.05
CA ALA A 11 20.28 8.38 1.69
C ALA A 11 21.40 8.31 2.75
N ARG A 12 21.80 9.45 3.34
CA ARG A 12 22.76 9.50 4.44
C ARG A 12 22.23 8.76 5.66
N ARG A 13 20.95 8.97 6.02
CA ARG A 13 20.31 8.26 7.13
C ARG A 13 20.24 6.76 6.89
N VAL A 14 19.83 6.32 5.70
CA VAL A 14 19.78 4.88 5.32
C VAL A 14 21.12 4.21 5.60
N ARG A 15 22.22 4.82 5.16
CA ARG A 15 23.58 4.33 5.44
C ARG A 15 23.92 4.36 6.93
N ALA A 16 23.62 5.46 7.63
CA ALA A 16 23.95 5.64 9.04
C ALA A 16 23.24 4.65 9.97
N VAL A 17 22.00 4.26 9.65
CA VAL A 17 21.25 3.26 10.42
C VAL A 17 21.46 1.83 9.93
N GLY A 18 22.33 1.62 8.94
CA GLY A 18 22.66 0.29 8.41
C GLY A 18 21.49 -0.42 7.72
N ILE A 19 20.58 0.33 7.08
CA ILE A 19 19.51 -0.29 6.28
C ILE A 19 20.13 -0.92 5.03
N GLU A 20 20.03 -2.24 4.92
CA GLU A 20 20.34 -2.97 3.70
C GLU A 20 19.11 -3.01 2.78
N VAL A 21 19.25 -2.47 1.57
CA VAL A 21 18.21 -2.53 0.54
C VAL A 21 18.40 -3.83 -0.25
N GLN A 22 17.41 -4.71 -0.17
CA GLN A 22 17.40 -5.99 -0.87
C GLN A 22 16.19 -6.02 -1.80
N ALA A 23 16.36 -6.63 -2.97
CA ALA A 23 15.27 -6.86 -3.90
C ALA A 23 14.15 -7.61 -3.18
N VAL A 24 12.97 -7.01 -3.14
CA VAL A 24 11.82 -7.61 -2.50
C VAL A 24 11.13 -8.50 -3.53
N THR A 25 11.07 -9.82 -3.31
CA THR A 25 10.47 -10.76 -4.26
C THR A 25 9.12 -11.31 -3.80
N ASP A 26 8.79 -11.17 -2.52
CA ASP A 26 7.62 -11.78 -1.85
C ASP A 26 6.60 -10.75 -1.34
N TYR A 27 6.62 -9.52 -1.88
CA TYR A 27 5.75 -8.44 -1.43
C TYR A 27 4.52 -8.25 -2.31
N GLY A 28 3.39 -8.10 -1.63
CA GLY A 28 2.10 -7.82 -2.25
C GLY A 28 1.44 -9.05 -2.85
N TRP A 29 0.53 -8.77 -3.78
CA TRP A 29 -0.39 -9.69 -4.42
C TRP A 29 -0.40 -9.51 -5.95
N PRO A 30 0.74 -9.68 -6.66
CA PRO A 30 0.75 -9.58 -8.12
C PRO A 30 -0.26 -10.55 -8.75
N GLY A 31 -1.06 -10.05 -9.70
CA GLY A 31 -2.11 -10.84 -10.36
C GLY A 31 -3.26 -11.28 -9.45
N GLN A 32 -3.47 -10.61 -8.31
CA GLN A 32 -4.55 -10.89 -7.36
C GLN A 32 -5.18 -9.58 -6.86
N ILE A 33 -5.89 -8.88 -7.75
CA ILE A 33 -6.45 -7.55 -7.46
C ILE A 33 -7.38 -7.51 -6.24
N GLU A 34 -8.12 -8.59 -5.97
CA GLU A 34 -9.03 -8.67 -4.82
C GLU A 34 -8.25 -8.60 -3.50
N LEU A 35 -7.13 -9.32 -3.40
CA LEU A 35 -6.27 -9.30 -2.21
C LEU A 35 -5.57 -7.96 -2.03
N ALA A 36 -5.06 -7.37 -3.13
CA ALA A 36 -4.44 -6.05 -3.09
C ALA A 36 -5.42 -4.97 -2.61
N LEU A 37 -6.66 -5.00 -3.09
CA LEU A 37 -7.72 -4.08 -2.68
C LEU A 37 -8.03 -4.24 -1.18
N VAL A 38 -8.30 -5.47 -0.72
CA VAL A 38 -8.62 -5.74 0.69
C VAL A 38 -7.47 -5.32 1.60
N ASP A 39 -6.23 -5.71 1.29
CA ASP A 39 -5.04 -5.34 2.06
C ASP A 39 -4.89 -3.80 2.16
N SER A 40 -5.07 -3.12 1.03
CA SER A 40 -4.96 -1.65 0.94
C SER A 40 -5.92 -0.93 1.88
N VAL A 41 -7.20 -1.28 1.81
CA VAL A 41 -8.25 -0.65 2.62
C VAL A 41 -8.07 -1.03 4.09
N MET A 42 -7.77 -2.30 4.38
CA MET A 42 -7.58 -2.78 5.75
C MET A 42 -6.34 -2.19 6.43
N SER A 43 -5.31 -1.82 5.67
CA SER A 43 -4.09 -1.17 6.18
C SER A 43 -4.28 0.27 6.66
N ILE A 44 -5.39 0.94 6.34
CA ILE A 44 -5.64 2.33 6.78
C ILE A 44 -5.70 2.40 8.32
N ARG A 45 -4.75 3.08 8.96
CA ARG A 45 -4.67 3.23 10.43
C ARG A 45 -4.77 1.91 11.19
N ALA A 46 -4.20 0.84 10.65
CA ALA A 46 -4.21 -0.48 11.25
C ALA A 46 -2.80 -1.02 11.46
N ARG A 47 -2.66 -2.00 12.36
CA ARG A 47 -1.43 -2.79 12.47
C ARG A 47 -1.47 -3.91 11.43
N TYR A 48 -0.40 -4.05 10.64
CA TYR A 48 -0.35 -5.06 9.59
C TYR A 48 -0.49 -6.49 10.14
N GLY A 49 0.05 -6.77 11.33
CA GLY A 49 -0.14 -8.05 12.03
C GLY A 49 0.66 -9.21 11.44
N THR A 50 0.15 -10.42 11.61
CA THR A 50 0.75 -11.72 11.24
C THR A 50 -0.28 -12.55 10.46
N GLU A 51 0.06 -13.77 10.08
CA GLU A 51 -0.88 -14.66 9.37
C GLU A 51 -2.16 -14.98 10.18
N THR A 52 -2.13 -14.76 11.50
CA THR A 52 -3.25 -14.99 12.41
C THR A 52 -3.80 -13.71 13.02
N SER A 53 -3.26 -12.53 12.69
CA SER A 53 -3.64 -11.26 13.34
C SER A 53 -3.51 -10.04 12.42
N GLY A 54 -4.16 -8.93 12.80
CA GLY A 54 -4.06 -7.66 12.07
C GLY A 54 -4.61 -7.73 10.64
N VAL A 55 -4.03 -6.94 9.73
CA VAL A 55 -4.42 -6.88 8.32
C VAL A 55 -4.14 -8.21 7.60
N LEU A 56 -2.92 -8.74 7.73
CA LEU A 56 -2.49 -9.93 7.01
C LEU A 56 -3.39 -11.14 7.33
N GLY A 57 -3.70 -11.38 8.61
CA GLY A 57 -4.59 -12.48 8.99
C GLY A 57 -6.01 -12.35 8.42
N ARG A 58 -6.48 -11.13 8.15
CA ARG A 58 -7.79 -10.90 7.51
C ARG A 58 -7.75 -11.16 6.02
N VAL A 59 -6.71 -10.67 5.35
CA VAL A 59 -6.48 -10.94 3.92
C VAL A 59 -6.34 -12.44 3.67
N LEU A 60 -5.57 -13.15 4.50
CA LEU A 60 -5.40 -14.60 4.39
C LEU A 60 -6.66 -15.37 4.74
N ARG A 61 -7.43 -14.93 5.75
CA ARG A 61 -8.73 -15.53 6.03
C ARG A 61 -9.69 -15.36 4.85
N TYR A 62 -9.69 -14.20 4.20
CA TYR A 62 -10.47 -14.01 2.99
C TYR A 62 -10.02 -14.93 1.86
N ARG A 63 -8.71 -15.03 1.63
CA ARG A 63 -8.13 -15.96 0.66
C ARG A 63 -8.51 -17.42 0.94
N SER A 64 -8.58 -17.84 2.20
CA SER A 64 -8.84 -19.24 2.56
C SER A 64 -10.29 -19.69 2.40
N VAL A 65 -11.24 -18.75 2.36
CA VAL A 65 -12.68 -19.06 2.26
C VAL A 65 -13.25 -18.84 0.86
N VAL A 66 -12.50 -18.17 -0.02
CA VAL A 66 -12.88 -18.02 -1.43
C VAL A 66 -12.16 -19.08 -2.25
N GLU A 67 -12.93 -19.97 -2.86
CA GLU A 67 -12.42 -21.12 -3.61
C GLU A 67 -11.82 -20.76 -4.99
N ARG A 68 -12.06 -19.53 -5.46
CA ARG A 68 -11.57 -19.07 -6.77
C ARG A 68 -10.09 -18.70 -6.72
N HIS A 69 -9.33 -19.18 -7.69
CA HIS A 69 -7.92 -18.82 -7.87
C HIS A 69 -7.59 -18.62 -9.36
N PRO A 70 -6.85 -17.55 -9.73
CA PRO A 70 -6.41 -16.45 -8.86
C PRO A 70 -7.58 -15.57 -8.40
N LEU A 71 -7.40 -14.85 -7.29
CA LEU A 71 -8.35 -13.85 -6.79
C LEU A 71 -8.15 -12.52 -7.53
N ASP A 72 -8.44 -12.57 -8.84
CA ASP A 72 -8.11 -11.52 -9.80
C ASP A 72 -9.33 -11.03 -10.60
N ASP A 73 -10.52 -10.97 -9.98
CA ASP A 73 -11.75 -10.53 -10.66
C ASP A 73 -12.63 -9.63 -9.77
N LEU A 74 -12.58 -8.32 -10.02
CA LEU A 74 -13.42 -7.35 -9.30
C LEU A 74 -14.91 -7.50 -9.63
N SER A 75 -15.27 -8.06 -10.79
CA SER A 75 -16.68 -8.26 -11.16
C SER A 75 -17.36 -9.31 -10.27
N GLU A 76 -16.59 -10.30 -9.84
CA GLU A 76 -17.02 -11.28 -8.83
C GLU A 76 -16.92 -10.71 -7.42
N PHE A 77 -15.86 -9.95 -7.11
CA PHE A 77 -15.68 -9.33 -5.80
C PHE A 77 -16.80 -8.34 -5.44
N SER A 78 -17.19 -7.49 -6.38
CA SER A 78 -18.21 -6.44 -6.17
C SER A 78 -19.61 -7.00 -5.90
N ARG A 79 -19.86 -8.28 -6.22
CA ARG A 79 -21.13 -8.99 -5.99
C ARG A 79 -21.16 -9.78 -4.68
N LEU A 80 -20.08 -9.77 -3.89
CA LEU A 80 -20.03 -10.46 -2.61
C LEU A 80 -21.09 -9.89 -1.66
N ASP A 81 -21.68 -10.78 -0.86
CA ASP A 81 -22.62 -10.39 0.18
C ASP A 81 -21.95 -9.43 1.20
N PRO A 82 -22.50 -8.23 1.42
CA PRO A 82 -21.88 -7.23 2.30
C PRO A 82 -21.73 -7.69 3.76
N ASP A 83 -22.72 -8.40 4.29
CA ASP A 83 -22.74 -8.87 5.67
C ASP A 83 -21.70 -9.99 5.87
N TRP A 84 -21.58 -10.88 4.89
CA TRP A 84 -20.54 -11.91 4.86
C TRP A 84 -19.14 -11.30 4.84
N LEU A 85 -18.90 -10.32 3.95
CA LEU A 85 -17.60 -9.66 3.87
C LEU A 85 -17.28 -8.87 5.15
N GLN A 86 -18.29 -8.26 5.77
CA GLN A 86 -18.16 -7.62 7.08
C GLN A 86 -17.82 -8.62 8.17
N GLY A 87 -18.47 -9.79 8.23
CA GLY A 87 -18.17 -10.84 9.21
C GLY A 87 -16.72 -11.32 9.13
N LEU A 88 -16.16 -11.30 7.92
CA LEU A 88 -14.79 -11.71 7.62
C LEU A 88 -13.74 -10.64 7.95
N LEU A 89 -13.98 -9.39 7.52
CA LEU A 89 -13.05 -8.27 7.67
C LEU A 89 -13.21 -7.51 9.00
N GLY A 90 -14.37 -7.61 9.63
CA GLY A 90 -14.72 -6.98 10.91
C GLY A 90 -15.25 -5.55 10.78
N LEU A 91 -15.45 -4.91 11.94
CA LEU A 91 -16.16 -3.63 12.08
C LEU A 91 -15.26 -2.37 11.93
N GLN A 92 -14.07 -2.52 11.36
CA GLN A 92 -13.14 -1.40 11.21
C GLN A 92 -13.69 -0.38 10.21
N ARG A 93 -13.38 0.91 10.40
CA ARG A 93 -13.94 2.00 9.58
C ARG A 93 -12.87 2.82 8.87
N SER A 94 -13.22 3.36 7.70
CA SER A 94 -12.49 4.43 7.00
C SER A 94 -13.50 5.45 6.47
N GLY A 95 -13.21 6.75 6.60
CA GLY A 95 -14.13 7.80 6.15
C GLY A 95 -15.53 7.73 6.77
N GLY A 96 -15.65 7.17 7.98
CA GLY A 96 -16.94 6.96 8.66
C GLY A 96 -17.72 5.71 8.24
N ARG A 97 -17.29 4.98 7.20
CA ARG A 97 -17.94 3.76 6.68
C ARG A 97 -17.18 2.50 7.08
N LEU A 98 -17.84 1.35 7.09
CA LEU A 98 -17.15 0.07 7.31
C LEU A 98 -16.16 -0.18 6.18
N LYS A 99 -14.99 -0.73 6.52
CA LYS A 99 -13.98 -1.04 5.51
C LYS A 99 -14.44 -2.09 4.51
N SER A 100 -15.29 -3.04 4.91
CA SER A 100 -15.94 -3.97 3.99
C SER A 100 -16.81 -3.25 2.94
N GLU A 101 -17.60 -2.26 3.35
CA GLU A 101 -18.40 -1.43 2.44
C GLU A 101 -17.51 -0.60 1.51
N VAL A 102 -16.42 -0.04 2.04
CA VAL A 102 -15.44 0.71 1.24
C VAL A 102 -14.76 -0.20 0.21
N CYS A 103 -14.47 -1.46 0.54
CA CYS A 103 -13.93 -2.43 -0.41
C CYS A 103 -14.89 -2.68 -1.58
N LEU A 104 -16.18 -2.90 -1.31
CA LEU A 104 -17.17 -3.15 -2.36
C LEU A 104 -17.40 -1.90 -3.22
N ASP A 105 -17.49 -0.72 -2.60
CA ASP A 105 -17.67 0.56 -3.29
C ASP A 105 -16.50 0.85 -4.24
N VAL A 106 -15.25 0.75 -3.76
CA VAL A 106 -14.09 0.98 -4.63
C VAL A 106 -13.98 -0.08 -5.73
N ALA A 107 -14.34 -1.34 -5.46
CA ALA A 107 -14.37 -2.37 -6.50
C ALA A 107 -15.35 -2.02 -7.62
N GLY A 108 -16.57 -1.58 -7.28
CA GLY A 108 -17.56 -1.12 -8.26
C GLY A 108 -17.05 0.07 -9.09
N ARG A 109 -16.41 1.05 -8.46
CA ARG A 109 -15.90 2.24 -9.17
C ARG A 109 -14.71 1.93 -10.07
N LEU A 110 -13.87 0.98 -9.68
CA LEU A 110 -12.79 0.49 -10.53
C LEU A 110 -13.35 -0.25 -11.76
N LEU A 111 -14.41 -1.05 -11.60
CA LEU A 111 -15.11 -1.69 -12.72
C LEU A 111 -15.72 -0.66 -13.68
N ASP A 112 -16.37 0.38 -13.16
CA ASP A 112 -16.90 1.48 -13.98
C ASP A 112 -15.80 2.21 -14.77
N ALA A 113 -14.56 2.18 -14.26
CA ALA A 113 -13.37 2.70 -14.93
C ALA A 113 -12.68 1.67 -15.86
N GLY A 114 -13.28 0.49 -16.06
CA GLY A 114 -12.76 -0.56 -16.95
C GLY A 114 -11.74 -1.51 -16.31
N ILE A 115 -11.56 -1.48 -14.99
CA ILE A 115 -10.62 -2.36 -14.28
C ILE A 115 -11.39 -3.54 -13.69
N ALA A 116 -11.24 -4.72 -14.30
CA ALA A 116 -11.73 -5.97 -13.73
C ALA A 116 -10.61 -6.79 -13.06
N LYS A 117 -9.40 -6.73 -13.61
CA LYS A 117 -8.25 -7.56 -13.22
C LYS A 117 -7.03 -6.72 -12.88
N ALA A 118 -6.03 -7.30 -12.21
CA ALA A 118 -4.77 -6.63 -11.92
C ALA A 118 -4.06 -6.12 -13.17
N SER A 119 -4.17 -6.85 -14.30
CA SER A 119 -3.58 -6.47 -15.58
C SER A 119 -4.14 -5.18 -16.16
N ASP A 120 -5.37 -4.83 -15.81
CA ASP A 120 -6.08 -3.68 -16.36
C ASP A 120 -5.64 -2.37 -15.67
N VAL A 121 -4.93 -2.47 -14.54
CA VAL A 121 -4.47 -1.32 -13.77
C VAL A 121 -3.28 -0.63 -14.45
N GLU A 122 -3.58 0.50 -15.05
CA GLU A 122 -2.61 1.51 -15.46
C GLU A 122 -2.39 2.53 -14.34
N VAL A 123 -1.16 2.59 -13.79
CA VAL A 123 -0.83 3.42 -12.61
C VAL A 123 -0.92 4.92 -12.89
N ASP A 124 -0.51 5.31 -14.09
CA ASP A 124 -0.47 6.71 -14.52
C ASP A 124 -1.81 7.20 -15.08
N SER A 125 -2.81 6.32 -15.22
CA SER A 125 -4.15 6.69 -15.67
C SER A 125 -4.85 7.58 -14.64
N PRO A 126 -5.16 8.85 -14.99
CA PRO A 126 -5.89 9.73 -14.09
C PRO A 126 -7.29 9.19 -13.77
N ALA A 127 -7.91 8.47 -14.71
CA ALA A 127 -9.22 7.85 -14.53
C ALA A 127 -9.19 6.77 -13.45
N HIS A 128 -8.21 5.86 -13.49
CA HIS A 128 -8.06 4.80 -12.49
C HIS A 128 -7.78 5.37 -11.10
N LYS A 129 -6.86 6.33 -11.03
CA LYS A 129 -6.56 7.04 -9.79
C LYS A 129 -7.78 7.78 -9.26
N SER A 130 -8.58 8.41 -10.13
CA SER A 130 -9.80 9.11 -9.75
C SER A 130 -10.90 8.15 -9.26
N ALA A 131 -11.06 6.98 -9.89
CA ALA A 131 -11.99 5.95 -9.43
C ALA A 131 -11.67 5.50 -8.00
N TRP A 132 -10.38 5.26 -7.71
CA TRP A 132 -9.92 4.95 -6.36
C TRP A 132 -10.13 6.11 -5.38
N THR A 133 -9.53 7.27 -5.67
CA THR A 133 -9.50 8.42 -4.74
C THR A 133 -10.83 9.14 -4.60
N GLY A 134 -11.77 8.90 -5.52
CA GLY A 134 -13.15 9.37 -5.39
C GLY A 134 -13.94 8.65 -4.30
N THR A 135 -13.47 7.48 -3.84
CA THR A 135 -14.10 6.71 -2.76
C THR A 135 -13.81 7.33 -1.40
N VAL A 136 -14.86 7.66 -0.65
CA VAL A 136 -14.72 8.30 0.67
C VAL A 136 -13.87 7.43 1.60
N GLY A 137 -12.81 8.03 2.14
CA GLY A 137 -11.85 7.34 3.00
C GLY A 137 -10.66 6.72 2.26
N LEU A 138 -10.60 6.83 0.93
CA LEU A 138 -9.44 6.48 0.11
C LEU A 138 -8.82 7.73 -0.51
N GLY A 139 -7.50 7.76 -0.60
CA GLY A 139 -6.75 8.90 -1.11
C GLY A 139 -5.50 8.47 -1.85
N TRP A 140 -4.68 9.42 -2.28
CA TRP A 140 -3.50 9.14 -3.10
C TRP A 140 -2.52 8.16 -2.45
N VAL A 141 -2.26 8.26 -1.13
CA VAL A 141 -1.37 7.32 -0.43
C VAL A 141 -1.93 5.88 -0.43
N THR A 142 -3.25 5.71 -0.41
CA THR A 142 -3.84 4.36 -0.48
C THR A 142 -3.87 3.84 -1.92
N TRP A 143 -3.98 4.73 -2.92
CA TRP A 143 -3.81 4.37 -4.33
C TRP A 143 -2.41 3.83 -4.61
N GLU A 144 -1.37 4.54 -4.14
CA GLU A 144 0.01 4.09 -4.32
C GLU A 144 0.27 2.75 -3.65
N TYR A 145 -0.26 2.55 -2.46
CA TYR A 145 -0.12 1.26 -1.80
C TYR A 145 -0.84 0.13 -2.53
N PHE A 146 -2.03 0.38 -3.06
CA PHE A 146 -2.76 -0.58 -3.89
C PHE A 146 -1.96 -0.99 -5.13
N THR A 147 -1.40 -0.04 -5.86
CA THR A 147 -0.60 -0.35 -7.05
C THR A 147 0.73 -1.01 -6.69
N MET A 148 1.36 -0.63 -5.57
CA MET A 148 2.55 -1.32 -5.04
C MET A 148 2.26 -2.77 -4.68
N LEU A 149 1.11 -3.05 -4.06
CA LEU A 149 0.68 -4.42 -3.77
C LEU A 149 0.45 -5.23 -5.04
N LEU A 150 0.06 -4.61 -6.15
CA LEU A 150 0.00 -5.28 -7.46
C LEU A 150 1.39 -5.50 -8.11
N GLY A 151 2.47 -5.14 -7.42
CA GLY A 151 3.84 -5.34 -7.86
C GLY A 151 4.45 -4.15 -8.60
N ARG A 152 3.74 -3.02 -8.70
CA ARG A 152 4.28 -1.80 -9.33
C ARG A 152 5.32 -1.14 -8.43
N THR A 153 6.32 -0.49 -9.02
CA THR A 153 7.33 0.26 -8.26
C THR A 153 6.71 1.55 -7.74
N GLY A 154 6.98 1.89 -6.48
CA GLY A 154 6.48 3.11 -5.84
C GLY A 154 6.96 3.23 -4.41
N VAL A 155 6.58 4.34 -3.75
CA VAL A 155 6.81 4.60 -2.33
C VAL A 155 5.47 4.92 -1.69
N LYS A 156 5.13 4.23 -0.60
CA LYS A 156 3.93 4.55 0.18
C LYS A 156 4.35 5.53 1.27
N ALA A 157 4.17 6.83 1.02
CA ALA A 157 4.47 7.87 2.01
C ALA A 157 3.46 7.89 3.18
N ASP A 158 3.44 6.83 3.97
CA ASP A 158 2.65 6.70 5.18
C ASP A 158 3.37 7.23 6.42
N THR A 159 2.76 7.06 7.60
CA THR A 159 3.32 7.56 8.84
C THR A 159 4.72 7.01 9.16
N MET A 160 5.07 5.79 8.73
CA MET A 160 6.40 5.21 8.98
C MET A 160 7.44 5.84 8.06
N ILE A 161 7.12 5.98 6.77
CA ILE A 161 8.00 6.66 5.82
C ILE A 161 8.18 8.12 6.21
N ILE A 162 7.09 8.85 6.49
CA ILE A 162 7.16 10.25 6.94
C ILE A 162 8.01 10.36 8.20
N ARG A 163 7.82 9.47 9.19
CA ARG A 163 8.62 9.47 10.42
C ARG A 163 10.11 9.24 10.14
N PHE A 164 10.46 8.34 9.23
CA PHE A 164 11.86 8.13 8.85
C PHE A 164 12.46 9.36 8.17
N VAL A 165 11.73 9.92 7.20
CA VAL A 165 12.17 11.09 6.43
C VAL A 165 12.29 12.32 7.31
N SER A 166 11.33 12.57 8.20
CA SER A 166 11.40 13.66 9.19
C SER A 166 12.64 13.55 10.09
N LYS A 167 13.02 12.33 10.50
CA LYS A 167 14.27 12.11 11.27
C LYS A 167 15.53 12.31 10.43
N ALA A 168 15.48 12.06 9.11
CA ALA A 168 16.60 12.29 8.21
C ALA A 168 16.86 13.78 7.99
N ILE A 169 15.80 14.52 7.73
CA ILE A 169 15.84 15.93 7.34
C ILE A 169 15.85 16.86 8.57
N GLY A 170 15.41 16.37 9.73
CA GLY A 170 15.26 17.19 10.94
C GLY A 170 14.02 18.08 10.93
N ASP A 171 13.00 17.73 10.12
CA ASP A 171 11.76 18.48 9.95
C ASP A 171 10.52 17.64 10.30
N GLY A 172 9.83 18.03 11.38
CA GLY A 172 8.62 17.37 11.85
C GLY A 172 7.33 17.77 11.14
N THR A 173 7.38 18.72 10.19
CA THR A 173 6.21 19.28 9.49
C THR A 173 6.06 18.76 8.06
N LEU A 174 6.78 17.70 7.72
CA LEU A 174 6.92 17.19 6.36
C LEU A 174 5.60 16.60 5.83
N ASP A 175 5.17 17.06 4.66
CA ASP A 175 3.98 16.51 4.00
C ASP A 175 4.28 15.18 3.26
N PRO A 176 3.26 14.34 2.99
CA PRO A 176 3.47 13.04 2.33
C PRO A 176 4.11 13.11 0.94
N LYS A 177 3.85 14.17 0.15
CA LYS A 177 4.41 14.29 -1.20
C LYS A 177 5.91 14.60 -1.14
N ARG A 178 6.32 15.47 -0.23
CA ARG A 178 7.75 15.74 0.02
C ARG A 178 8.46 14.48 0.52
N ALA A 179 7.83 13.70 1.41
CA ALA A 179 8.39 12.43 1.89
C ALA A 179 8.56 11.43 0.74
N HIS A 180 7.54 11.29 -0.10
CA HIS A 180 7.59 10.43 -1.29
C HIS A 180 8.76 10.84 -2.20
N GLY A 181 8.86 12.12 -2.57
CA GLY A 181 9.93 12.61 -3.43
C GLY A 181 11.34 12.40 -2.84
N ALA A 182 11.50 12.61 -1.54
CA ALA A 182 12.77 12.39 -0.85
C ALA A 182 13.21 10.92 -0.90
N VAL A 183 12.30 9.97 -0.72
CA VAL A 183 12.61 8.53 -0.80
C VAL A 183 12.88 8.08 -2.23
N ILE A 184 12.12 8.58 -3.22
CA ILE A 184 12.38 8.30 -4.64
C ILE A 184 13.79 8.77 -5.03
N GLY A 185 14.15 10.02 -4.73
CA GLY A 185 15.48 10.54 -5.02
C GLY A 185 16.59 9.82 -4.24
N ALA A 186 16.33 9.41 -2.99
CA ALA A 186 17.28 8.61 -2.23
C ALA A 186 17.51 7.23 -2.86
N ALA A 187 16.46 6.58 -3.39
CA ALA A 187 16.59 5.31 -4.09
C ALA A 187 17.47 5.45 -5.33
N GLU A 188 17.30 6.53 -6.11
CA GLU A 188 18.16 6.85 -7.26
C GLU A 188 19.62 7.03 -6.82
N LEU A 189 19.89 7.81 -5.78
CA LEU A 189 21.23 8.03 -5.22
C LEU A 189 21.88 6.76 -4.66
N LEU A 190 21.08 5.78 -4.25
CA LEU A 190 21.53 4.50 -3.73
C LEU A 190 21.61 3.42 -4.82
N GLY A 191 21.18 3.70 -6.05
CA GLY A 191 21.11 2.72 -7.13
C GLY A 191 20.11 1.58 -6.86
N ALA A 192 19.07 1.83 -6.08
CA ALA A 192 18.07 0.86 -5.67
C ALA A 192 16.69 1.13 -6.30
N GLN A 193 15.83 0.12 -6.34
CA GLN A 193 14.42 0.35 -6.65
C GLN A 193 13.72 1.04 -5.48
N ALA A 194 12.88 2.02 -5.78
CA ALA A 194 12.16 2.77 -4.76
C ALA A 194 11.28 1.88 -3.86
N ARG A 195 10.67 0.83 -4.44
CA ARG A 195 9.89 -0.17 -3.70
C ARG A 195 10.73 -0.91 -2.67
N ASP A 196 11.95 -1.29 -3.04
CA ASP A 196 12.84 -2.03 -2.16
C ASP A 196 13.32 -1.15 -1.00
N LEU A 197 13.60 0.12 -1.28
CA LEU A 197 13.96 1.09 -0.26
C LEU A 197 12.80 1.39 0.69
N ASP A 198 11.58 1.63 0.17
CA ASP A 198 10.36 1.82 0.97
C ASP A 198 10.16 0.65 1.94
N HIS A 199 10.21 -0.57 1.42
CA HIS A 199 10.02 -1.77 2.22
C HIS A 199 11.12 -1.93 3.29
N ALA A 200 12.38 -1.63 2.95
CA ALA A 200 13.49 -1.69 3.90
C ALA A 200 13.34 -0.65 5.03
N ILE A 201 12.95 0.59 4.70
CA ILE A 201 12.64 1.64 5.69
C ILE A 201 11.47 1.21 6.58
N TRP A 202 10.40 0.69 5.98
CA TRP A 202 9.23 0.23 6.72
C TRP A 202 9.57 -0.89 7.70
N ARG A 203 10.41 -1.87 7.32
CA ARG A 203 10.88 -2.93 8.22
C ARG A 203 11.64 -2.37 9.41
N GLN A 204 12.56 -1.43 9.16
CA GLN A 204 13.32 -0.75 10.20
C GLN A 204 12.40 -0.02 11.19
N GLU A 205 11.47 0.78 10.67
CA GLU A 205 10.59 1.62 11.50
C GLU A 205 9.48 0.81 12.20
N SER A 206 9.08 -0.34 11.65
CA SER A 206 8.11 -1.26 12.28
C SER A 206 8.74 -2.20 13.31
N GLY A 207 10.08 -2.31 13.38
CA GLY A 207 10.80 -3.15 14.32
C GLY A 207 10.72 -4.66 14.01
N ARG A 208 10.52 -5.04 12.74
CA ARG A 208 10.37 -6.45 12.31
C ARG A 208 11.66 -6.96 11.65
N ALA A 209 12.12 -8.14 12.06
CA ALA A 209 13.29 -8.81 11.48
C ALA A 209 13.01 -9.34 10.05
N VAL A 210 14.07 -9.41 9.23
CA VAL A 210 14.05 -9.94 7.85
C VAL A 210 13.63 -11.41 7.86
N ARG A 211 12.61 -11.80 7.07
CA ARG A 211 12.38 -13.20 6.71
C ARG A 211 13.62 -13.68 5.93
N ARG A 212 14.39 -14.58 6.51
CA ARG A 212 15.33 -15.43 5.76
C ARG A 212 14.55 -16.58 5.13
#